data_AF-A0A1I5WR39-F1
#
_entry.id   AF-A0A1I5WR39-F1
#
_cell.length_a   1.000
_cell.length_b   1.000
_cell.length_c   1.000
_cell.angle_alpha   90.00
_cell.angle_beta   90.00
_cell.angle_gamma   90.00
#
_symmetry.space_group_name_H-M   'P 1'
#
loop_
_entity.id
_entity.type
_entity.pdbx_description
1 polymer ?
#
loop_
_entity_poly.entity_id
_entity_poly.type
_entity_poly.pdbx_seq_one_letter_code
_entity_poly.pdbx_strand_id
1 'polypeptide(L)'
;MLHTYYRQTSGITLIEVLLTILLSSVVIGLVTTVLVSSVSLGERTHSQVNLRQEANIVVTELRQKHQGDTYSLCTGNLFSDGRFHAEELTIHNDNTSLSGVPDCENVNPDEPLNVQFTLADDHSQTFTVDTVIEAEQADGGAVVTLDPPEPGGDFGGMLSELFILGSSFSFQGNNVYGDGSSVFIRDPLETSDFNGGAFTGVTNIYIDDAVTLDGGSAGLGSASKPGEIHVNGDLELWGGSRHIYGDVHVNGDFRLKDAHIHGNVYVNGDVELGWTPSFGEDSRIYYTGTLKNPSDYHSYILDRMIKETSVPSVDMPDMFFPNPKADEWYAEHRYNQNVQPENMKLYGSDITIKSYNDNELGRYVDTFTNAVVVSRGDISINSGGLSFSGFLYAPNGKVTFNGSSFEGSVIARDGFHVTSGGTDVTFRSIENYIDDPVDYPFQNGGGIE
;
A
#
# COMPACT_ATOMS: atom_id res chain seq x y z
N MET A 1 6.20 14.13 -87.75
CA MET A 1 5.74 15.52 -87.53
C MET A 1 4.67 15.45 -86.45
N LEU A 2 4.82 16.22 -85.37
CA LEU A 2 3.93 16.29 -84.19
C LEU A 2 3.92 15.04 -83.29
N HIS A 3 3.95 15.12 -81.96
CA HIS A 3 4.19 16.20 -81.02
C HIS A 3 4.24 15.52 -79.62
N THR A 4 5.12 16.03 -78.74
CA THR A 4 4.88 16.06 -77.29
C THR A 4 4.76 14.72 -76.55
N TYR A 5 5.91 14.13 -76.22
CA TYR A 5 6.04 13.27 -75.03
C TYR A 5 7.07 13.90 -74.09
N TYR A 6 6.75 15.11 -73.60
CA TYR A 6 7.58 15.85 -72.66
C TYR A 6 6.82 16.03 -71.34
N ARG A 7 7.33 15.34 -70.30
CA ARG A 7 7.25 15.66 -68.87
C ARG A 7 5.87 16.03 -68.30
N GLN A 8 5.16 15.02 -67.79
CA GLN A 8 4.41 15.20 -66.55
C GLN A 8 5.33 14.88 -65.37
N THR A 9 6.16 15.85 -64.98
CA THR A 9 6.61 15.91 -63.59
C THR A 9 5.48 16.59 -62.82
N SER A 10 4.71 15.81 -62.08
CA SER A 10 3.73 16.29 -61.11
C SER A 10 4.46 17.05 -60.00
N GLY A 11 4.77 18.32 -60.26
CA GLY A 11 5.22 19.24 -59.24
C GLY A 11 4.04 19.52 -58.31
N ILE A 12 4.29 19.42 -57.01
CA ILE A 12 3.32 19.79 -55.98
C ILE A 12 2.89 21.23 -56.26
N THR A 13 1.59 21.47 -56.40
CA THR A 13 1.11 22.82 -56.68
C THR A 13 1.34 23.71 -55.46
N LEU A 14 1.66 24.98 -55.67
CA LEU A 14 1.84 25.95 -54.56
C LEU A 14 0.62 25.97 -53.62
N ILE A 15 -0.57 25.71 -54.18
CA ILE A 15 -1.83 25.63 -53.46
C ILE A 15 -1.87 24.41 -52.51
N GLU A 16 -1.40 23.23 -52.94
CA GLU A 16 -1.30 22.05 -52.07
C GLU A 16 -0.32 22.25 -50.91
N VAL A 17 0.82 22.92 -51.15
CA VAL A 17 1.78 23.23 -50.08
C VAL A 17 1.16 24.16 -49.05
N LEU A 18 0.48 25.22 -49.51
CA LEU A 18 -0.20 26.18 -48.62
C LEU A 18 -1.31 25.51 -47.81
N LEU A 19 -2.11 24.65 -48.44
CA LEU A 19 -3.18 23.90 -47.77
C LEU A 19 -2.60 22.96 -46.70
N THR A 20 -1.50 22.27 -47.02
CA THR A 20 -0.85 21.32 -46.11
C THR A 20 -0.27 22.05 -44.89
N ILE A 21 0.36 23.20 -45.09
CA ILE A 21 0.89 24.02 -43.99
C ILE A 21 -0.25 24.53 -43.10
N LEU A 22 -1.36 24.97 -43.69
CA LEU A 22 -2.52 25.47 -42.93
C LEU A 22 -3.19 24.36 -42.12
N LEU A 23 -3.36 23.16 -42.68
CA LEU A 23 -3.92 22.03 -41.93
C LEU A 23 -2.95 21.55 -40.84
N SER A 24 -1.65 21.52 -41.12
CA SER A 24 -0.64 21.13 -40.14
C SER A 24 -0.57 22.11 -38.96
N SER A 25 -0.70 23.42 -39.20
CA SER A 25 -0.67 24.41 -38.11
C SER A 25 -1.87 24.28 -37.18
N VAL A 26 -3.06 23.98 -37.72
CA VAL A 26 -4.26 23.69 -36.91
C VAL A 26 -4.06 22.44 -36.07
N VAL A 27 -3.55 21.36 -36.65
CA VAL A 27 -3.32 20.09 -35.93
C VAL A 27 -2.26 20.28 -34.83
N ILE A 28 -1.13 20.93 -35.15
CA ILE A 28 -0.07 21.22 -34.18
C ILE A 28 -0.61 22.11 -33.05
N GLY A 29 -1.43 23.11 -33.36
CA GLY A 29 -2.07 23.97 -32.36
C GLY A 29 -2.93 23.16 -31.38
N LEU A 30 -3.81 22.30 -31.91
CA LEU A 30 -4.68 21.46 -31.08
C LEU A 30 -3.88 20.49 -30.19
N VAL A 31 -2.88 19.82 -30.75
CA VAL A 31 -2.00 18.90 -29.99
C VAL A 31 -1.25 19.64 -28.90
N THR A 32 -0.73 20.84 -29.20
CA THR A 32 0.01 21.65 -28.22
C THR A 32 -0.90 22.10 -27.07
N THR A 33 -2.14 22.52 -27.37
CA THR A 33 -3.12 22.89 -26.34
C THR A 33 -3.46 21.73 -25.43
N VAL A 34 -3.72 20.54 -25.99
CA VAL A 34 -4.00 19.34 -25.18
C VAL A 34 -2.80 18.96 -24.32
N LEU A 35 -1.58 19.02 -24.86
CA LEU A 35 -0.37 18.68 -24.14
C LEU A 35 -0.11 19.67 -22.98
N VAL A 36 -0.21 20.98 -23.23
CA VAL A 36 -0.07 22.01 -22.19
C VAL A 36 -1.15 21.86 -21.11
N SER A 37 -2.40 21.59 -21.50
CA SER A 37 -3.49 21.33 -20.57
C SER A 37 -3.24 20.09 -19.71
N SER A 38 -2.68 19.02 -20.29
CA SER A 38 -2.36 17.78 -19.58
C SER A 38 -1.21 17.96 -18.60
N VAL A 39 -0.16 18.70 -18.99
CA VAL A 39 0.96 19.02 -18.10
C VAL A 39 0.48 19.89 -16.93
N SER A 40 -0.30 20.94 -17.19
CA SER A 40 -0.84 21.81 -16.14
C SER A 40 -1.79 21.07 -15.18
N LEU A 41 -2.58 20.13 -15.70
CA LEU A 41 -3.42 19.26 -14.87
C LEU A 41 -2.55 18.34 -14.00
N GLY A 42 -1.49 17.76 -14.58
CA GLY A 42 -0.53 16.91 -13.86
C GLY A 42 0.16 17.65 -12.71
N GLU A 43 0.61 18.88 -12.93
CA GLU A 43 1.22 19.72 -11.88
C GLU A 43 0.24 20.01 -10.74
N ARG A 44 -1.03 20.32 -11.05
CA ARG A 44 -2.07 20.54 -10.03
C ARG A 44 -2.39 19.28 -9.25
N THR A 45 -2.50 18.13 -9.92
CA THR A 45 -2.73 16.85 -9.25
C THR A 45 -1.55 16.48 -8.35
N HIS A 46 -0.32 16.67 -8.82
CA HIS A 46 0.88 16.42 -8.03
C HIS A 46 0.96 17.34 -6.80
N SER A 47 0.63 18.63 -6.96
CA SER A 47 0.56 19.59 -5.85
C SER A 47 -0.48 19.17 -4.79
N GLN A 48 -1.68 18.75 -5.21
CA GLN A 48 -2.71 18.27 -4.28
C GLN A 48 -2.30 16.99 -3.55
N VAL A 49 -1.61 16.06 -4.22
CA VAL A 49 -1.08 14.84 -3.60
C VAL A 49 -0.01 15.21 -2.56
N ASN A 50 0.91 16.12 -2.90
CA ASN A 50 1.94 16.58 -1.97
C ASN A 50 1.33 17.27 -0.73
N LEU A 51 0.34 18.15 -0.91
CA LEU A 51 -0.34 18.83 0.20
C LEU A 51 -1.03 17.84 1.14
N ARG A 52 -1.64 16.77 0.61
CA ARG A 52 -2.23 15.69 1.40
C ARG A 52 -1.18 14.87 2.14
N GLN A 53 -0.08 14.55 1.48
CA GLN A 53 1.03 13.81 2.10
C GLN A 53 1.63 14.63 3.25
N GLU A 54 1.91 15.91 3.04
CA GLU A 54 2.44 16.81 4.06
C GLU A 54 1.47 16.96 5.24
N ALA A 55 0.18 17.17 4.97
CA ALA A 55 -0.83 17.22 6.01
C ALA A 55 -0.92 15.93 6.82
N ASN A 56 -0.82 14.77 6.17
CA ASN A 56 -0.80 13.48 6.85
C ASN A 56 0.46 13.31 7.71
N ILE A 57 1.62 13.79 7.24
CA ILE A 57 2.87 13.81 8.03
C ILE A 57 2.68 14.66 9.29
N VAL A 58 2.19 15.89 9.16
CA VAL A 58 1.95 16.80 10.29
C VAL A 58 1.00 16.19 11.32
N VAL A 59 -0.11 15.59 10.88
CA VAL A 59 -1.06 14.90 11.78
C VAL A 59 -0.39 13.70 12.46
N THR A 60 0.46 12.97 11.74
CA THR A 60 1.15 11.79 12.27
C THR A 60 2.20 12.18 13.31
N GLU A 61 3.00 13.21 13.06
CA GLU A 61 3.96 13.76 14.03
C GLU A 61 3.26 14.28 15.28
N LEU A 62 2.13 15.00 15.10
CA LEU A 62 1.30 15.44 16.22
C LEU A 62 0.77 14.26 17.03
N ARG A 63 0.29 13.21 16.36
CA ARG A 63 -0.21 12.00 17.02
C ARG A 63 0.89 11.29 17.79
N GLN A 64 2.08 11.11 17.20
CA GLN A 64 3.21 10.48 17.88
C GLN A 64 3.62 11.26 19.13
N LYS A 65 3.72 12.60 19.04
CA LYS A 65 4.03 13.44 20.21
C LYS A 65 2.94 13.38 21.28
N HIS A 66 1.67 13.28 20.86
CA HIS A 66 0.52 13.21 21.77
C HIS A 66 0.32 11.86 22.46
N GLN A 67 1.10 10.85 22.08
CA GLN A 67 1.08 9.51 22.69
C GLN A 67 2.27 9.26 23.64
N GLY A 68 3.03 10.31 23.98
CA GLY A 68 4.11 10.25 24.97
C GLY A 68 3.91 11.27 26.10
N ASP A 69 4.97 11.52 26.87
CA ASP A 69 4.94 12.47 27.99
C ASP A 69 4.52 13.89 27.58
N THR A 70 4.14 14.70 28.57
CA THR A 70 3.77 16.12 28.37
C THR A 70 4.80 16.85 27.51
N TYR A 71 4.34 17.40 26.38
CA TYR A 71 5.22 18.00 25.39
C TYR A 71 4.83 19.45 25.11
N SER A 72 5.81 20.25 24.68
CA SER A 72 5.57 21.61 24.23
C SER A 72 5.40 21.61 22.72
N LEU A 73 4.25 22.12 22.25
CA LEU A 73 3.94 22.24 20.84
C LEU A 73 4.10 23.68 20.39
N CYS A 74 5.00 23.90 19.44
CA CYS A 74 5.25 25.21 18.83
C CYS A 74 4.72 25.23 17.40
N THR A 75 3.79 26.13 17.10
CA THR A 75 3.20 26.26 15.76
C THR A 75 4.21 26.64 14.68
N GLY A 76 5.31 27.32 15.05
CA GLY A 76 6.39 27.69 14.13
C GLY A 76 7.28 26.53 13.65
N ASN A 77 7.29 25.39 14.36
CA ASN A 77 8.13 24.23 14.04
C ASN A 77 7.33 23.05 13.48
N LEU A 78 6.02 23.23 13.29
CA LEU A 78 5.12 22.19 12.77
C LEU A 78 5.26 21.98 11.26
N PHE A 79 5.81 22.96 10.55
CA PHE A 79 6.00 22.91 9.10
C PHE A 79 7.50 23.11 8.83
N SER A 80 8.25 22.01 8.83
CA SER A 80 9.73 22.01 8.85
C SER A 80 10.36 22.37 7.50
N ASP A 81 9.57 22.44 6.43
CA ASP A 81 10.06 22.69 5.09
C ASP A 81 9.36 23.93 4.54
N GLY A 82 10.10 25.02 4.34
CA GLY A 82 9.58 26.34 3.95
C GLY A 82 8.86 26.42 2.59
N ARG A 83 8.51 25.26 2.02
CA ARG A 83 7.72 25.04 0.80
C ARG A 83 6.21 25.07 1.06
N PHE A 84 5.78 24.89 2.32
CA PHE A 84 4.37 24.91 2.71
C PHE A 84 4.18 25.87 3.88
N HIS A 85 3.06 26.60 3.85
CA HIS A 85 2.69 27.48 4.95
C HIS A 85 1.26 27.20 5.39
N ALA A 86 1.03 27.20 6.70
CA ALA A 86 -0.32 27.14 7.23
C ALA A 86 -0.98 28.52 7.12
N GLU A 87 -2.09 28.59 6.38
CA GLU A 87 -2.93 29.79 6.32
C GLU A 87 -3.73 29.94 7.62
N GLU A 88 -4.21 28.82 8.16
CA GLU A 88 -4.96 28.75 9.40
C GLU A 88 -4.49 27.53 10.20
N LEU A 89 -4.33 27.69 11.52
CA LEU A 89 -4.00 26.62 12.45
C LEU A 89 -4.71 26.89 13.78
N THR A 90 -5.56 25.95 14.18
CA THR A 90 -6.21 25.93 15.48
C THR A 90 -6.00 24.56 16.10
N ILE A 91 -5.39 24.54 17.28
CA ILE A 91 -5.21 23.32 18.07
C ILE A 91 -5.89 23.52 19.42
N HIS A 92 -6.75 22.59 19.81
CA HIS A 92 -7.50 22.67 21.05
C HIS A 92 -7.31 21.40 21.89
N ASN A 93 -6.81 21.59 23.11
CA ASN A 93 -6.56 20.55 24.10
C ASN A 93 -7.07 21.05 25.46
N ASP A 94 -8.26 20.58 25.86
CA ASP A 94 -9.00 21.04 27.04
C ASP A 94 -9.12 22.58 27.14
N ASN A 95 -8.47 23.24 28.12
CA ASN A 95 -8.51 24.70 28.30
C ASN A 95 -7.46 25.46 27.47
N THR A 96 -6.61 24.74 26.73
CA THR A 96 -5.55 25.33 25.92
C THR A 96 -6.02 25.42 24.47
N SER A 97 -6.07 26.65 23.95
CA SER A 97 -6.31 26.92 22.54
C SER A 97 -5.09 27.60 21.94
N LEU A 98 -4.40 26.91 21.03
CA LEU A 98 -3.33 27.47 20.24
C LEU A 98 -3.94 27.99 18.93
N SER A 99 -3.81 29.29 18.69
CA SER A 99 -4.27 29.92 17.45
C SER A 99 -3.24 30.97 17.01
N GLY A 100 -2.63 30.76 15.85
CA GLY A 100 -1.63 31.66 15.27
C GLY A 100 -0.16 31.29 15.53
N VAL A 101 0.74 31.94 14.81
CA VAL A 101 2.20 31.73 14.81
C VAL A 101 2.89 32.83 15.64
N PRO A 102 3.92 32.56 16.47
CA PRO A 102 4.40 31.29 17.03
C PRO A 102 4.28 31.29 18.57
N ASP A 103 3.18 30.75 19.10
CA ASP A 103 3.06 30.46 20.53
C ASP A 103 3.41 28.98 20.76
N CYS A 104 4.18 28.72 21.82
CA CYS A 104 4.49 27.38 22.29
C CYS A 104 3.70 27.14 23.58
N GLU A 105 2.85 26.12 23.59
CA GLU A 105 2.11 25.74 24.80
C GLU A 105 2.40 24.29 25.17
N ASN A 106 2.27 23.98 26.45
CA ASN A 106 2.32 22.60 26.90
C ASN A 106 0.97 21.95 26.63
N VAL A 107 1.00 20.83 25.93
CA VAL A 107 -0.19 20.04 25.59
C VAL A 107 -0.29 18.90 26.60
N ASN A 108 -1.49 18.68 27.15
CA ASN A 108 -1.76 17.56 28.03
C ASN A 108 -2.10 16.31 27.18
N PRO A 109 -1.24 15.28 27.18
CA PRO A 109 -1.44 14.08 26.38
C PRO A 109 -2.67 13.27 26.86
N ASP A 110 -3.03 13.33 28.14
CA ASP A 110 -4.20 12.64 28.73
C ASP A 110 -5.57 13.11 28.17
N GLU A 111 -5.62 14.19 27.40
CA GLU A 111 -6.84 14.75 26.82
C GLU A 111 -6.80 14.73 25.30
N PRO A 112 -7.93 14.51 24.59
CA PRO A 112 -7.95 14.54 23.13
C PRO A 112 -7.47 15.88 22.56
N LEU A 113 -6.77 15.83 21.44
CA LEU A 113 -6.24 16.98 20.74
C LEU A 113 -7.02 17.21 19.45
N ASN A 114 -7.84 18.27 19.42
CA ASN A 114 -8.54 18.68 18.20
C ASN A 114 -7.59 19.52 17.35
N VAL A 115 -7.32 19.06 16.13
CA VAL A 115 -6.36 19.68 15.22
C VAL A 115 -7.09 20.09 13.95
N GLN A 116 -7.08 21.39 13.70
CA GLN A 116 -7.59 21.97 12.46
C GLN A 116 -6.54 22.86 11.82
N PHE A 117 -6.17 22.60 10.57
CA PHE A 117 -5.27 23.48 9.82
C PHE A 117 -5.52 23.42 8.33
N THR A 118 -5.14 24.51 7.66
CA THR A 118 -5.17 24.62 6.19
C THR A 118 -3.76 24.87 5.69
N LEU A 119 -3.21 23.92 4.95
CA LEU A 119 -1.94 24.07 4.22
C LEU A 119 -2.19 24.77 2.89
N ALA A 120 -1.27 25.64 2.49
CA ALA A 120 -1.21 26.21 1.15
C ALA A 120 0.17 26.00 0.52
N ASP A 121 0.18 25.77 -0.80
CA ASP A 121 1.40 25.76 -1.61
C ASP A 121 1.64 27.11 -2.31
N ASP A 122 2.78 27.25 -2.99
CA ASP A 122 3.14 28.45 -3.77
C ASP A 122 2.19 28.76 -4.95
N HIS A 123 1.29 27.82 -5.29
CA HIS A 123 0.29 27.95 -6.36
C HIS A 123 -1.11 28.24 -5.82
N SER A 124 -1.23 28.60 -4.53
CA SER A 124 -2.50 28.87 -3.84
C SER A 124 -3.47 27.69 -3.88
N GLN A 125 -2.98 26.46 -4.03
CA GLN A 125 -3.78 25.27 -3.72
C GLN A 125 -3.79 25.08 -2.22
N THR A 126 -4.96 24.74 -1.68
CA THR A 126 -5.13 24.54 -0.25
C THR A 126 -5.63 23.14 0.09
N PHE A 127 -5.28 22.67 1.28
CA PHE A 127 -5.80 21.43 1.84
C PHE A 127 -6.08 21.61 3.33
N THR A 128 -7.33 21.39 3.73
CA THR A 128 -7.78 21.54 5.12
C THR A 128 -7.89 20.17 5.78
N VAL A 129 -7.26 20.05 6.95
CA VAL A 129 -7.42 18.94 7.88
C VAL A 129 -8.29 19.39 9.03
N ASP A 130 -9.24 18.54 9.38
CA ASP A 130 -10.04 18.63 10.61
C ASP A 130 -10.09 17.24 11.21
N THR A 131 -9.39 17.05 12.33
CA THR A 131 -9.23 15.73 12.95
C THR A 131 -9.11 15.83 14.46
N VAL A 132 -9.37 14.71 15.14
CA VAL A 132 -9.19 14.55 16.58
C VAL A 132 -8.14 13.48 16.79
N ILE A 133 -7.09 13.82 17.51
CA ILE A 133 -6.06 12.89 17.98
C ILE A 133 -6.48 12.45 19.39
N GLU A 134 -6.58 11.15 19.58
CA GLU A 134 -7.01 10.54 20.84
C GLU A 134 -5.99 10.81 21.96
N ALA A 135 -6.48 10.87 23.20
CA ALA A 135 -5.65 10.99 24.40
C ALA A 135 -4.64 9.84 24.53
N GLU A 136 -3.58 10.08 25.29
CA GLU A 136 -2.62 9.07 25.74
C GLU A 136 -3.36 7.96 26.48
N GLN A 137 -3.13 6.73 26.03
CA GLN A 137 -3.71 5.57 26.70
C GLN A 137 -2.96 5.35 28.00
N ALA A 138 -3.63 5.61 29.12
CA ALA A 138 -3.14 5.31 30.45
C ALA A 138 -3.00 3.79 30.65
N ASP A 139 -1.94 3.19 30.13
CA ASP A 139 -1.41 1.94 30.64
C ASP A 139 0.12 1.97 30.60
N GLY A 140 0.70 1.87 31.80
CA GLY A 140 2.11 2.13 32.01
C GLY A 140 3.01 1.10 31.33
N GLY A 141 4.10 1.58 30.73
CA GLY A 141 5.42 1.00 30.90
C GLY A 141 5.51 -0.52 30.79
N ALA A 142 4.92 -1.09 29.75
CA ALA A 142 5.53 -2.18 29.03
C ALA A 142 5.81 -1.61 27.64
N VAL A 143 7.07 -1.56 27.24
CA VAL A 143 7.35 -1.79 25.82
C VAL A 143 6.72 -3.15 25.57
N VAL A 144 5.50 -3.14 25.05
CA VAL A 144 4.97 -4.30 24.37
C VAL A 144 5.82 -4.37 23.11
N THR A 145 7.01 -4.95 23.26
CA THR A 145 7.42 -5.94 22.28
C THR A 145 6.21 -6.85 22.22
N LEU A 146 5.37 -6.64 21.20
CA LEU A 146 4.58 -7.73 20.70
C LEU A 146 5.67 -8.73 20.34
N ASP A 147 5.90 -9.71 21.22
CA ASP A 147 6.59 -10.90 20.78
C ASP A 147 5.79 -11.31 19.53
N PRO A 148 6.42 -11.32 18.33
CA PRO A 148 5.75 -11.87 17.17
C PRO A 148 5.15 -13.19 17.62
N PRO A 149 3.86 -13.44 17.33
CA PRO A 149 3.13 -14.56 17.90
C PRO A 149 4.02 -15.79 17.82
N GLU A 150 4.32 -16.41 18.97
CA GLU A 150 5.20 -17.58 19.00
C GLU A 150 4.79 -18.50 17.83
N PRO A 151 5.72 -18.94 16.98
CA PRO A 151 5.42 -19.84 15.86
C PRO A 151 4.86 -21.15 16.45
N GLY A 152 3.54 -21.20 16.58
CA GLY A 152 2.84 -22.08 17.51
C GLY A 152 1.46 -21.55 17.96
N GLY A 153 1.14 -20.27 17.71
CA GLY A 153 -0.19 -19.71 17.90
C GLY A 153 -1.25 -20.40 17.03
N ASP A 154 -2.43 -20.64 17.60
CA ASP A 154 -3.61 -21.14 16.90
C ASP A 154 -3.87 -20.27 15.67
N PHE A 155 -3.86 -20.86 14.46
CA PHE A 155 -4.23 -20.19 13.20
C PHE A 155 -5.50 -19.35 13.33
N GLY A 156 -6.44 -19.77 14.20
CA GLY A 156 -7.63 -19.01 14.56
C GLY A 156 -7.36 -17.59 15.09
N GLY A 157 -6.30 -17.39 15.88
CA GLY A 157 -5.90 -16.09 16.42
C GLY A 157 -5.28 -15.15 15.38
N MET A 158 -4.70 -15.69 14.30
CA MET A 158 -4.11 -14.90 13.23
C MET A 158 -5.14 -14.49 12.17
N LEU A 159 -6.29 -15.18 12.09
CA LEU A 159 -7.33 -14.90 11.10
C LEU A 159 -7.97 -13.52 11.25
N SER A 160 -8.03 -12.98 12.47
CA SER A 160 -8.59 -11.65 12.73
C SER A 160 -7.76 -10.52 12.12
N GLU A 161 -6.45 -10.75 11.91
CA GLU A 161 -5.49 -9.81 11.33
C GLU A 161 -5.06 -10.22 9.91
N LEU A 162 -5.46 -11.40 9.44
CA LEU A 162 -5.02 -11.92 8.15
C LEU A 162 -5.67 -11.15 7.00
N PHE A 163 -4.86 -10.41 6.24
CA PHE A 163 -5.31 -9.73 5.04
C PHE A 163 -5.14 -10.60 3.79
N ILE A 164 -3.93 -11.09 3.54
CA ILE A 164 -3.61 -11.90 2.36
C ILE A 164 -2.76 -13.09 2.80
N LEU A 165 -3.19 -14.29 2.41
CA LEU A 165 -2.40 -15.51 2.48
C LEU A 165 -2.33 -16.14 1.09
N GLY A 166 -1.14 -16.23 0.50
CA GLY A 166 -0.96 -16.87 -0.80
C GLY A 166 0.48 -17.13 -1.17
N SER A 167 0.71 -17.84 -2.28
CA SER A 167 2.07 -18.02 -2.79
C SER A 167 2.60 -16.72 -3.39
N SER A 168 1.84 -16.07 -4.28
CA SER A 168 2.26 -14.86 -4.97
C SER A 168 1.37 -13.65 -4.65
N PHE A 169 1.90 -12.44 -4.82
CA PHE A 169 1.13 -11.20 -4.79
C PHE A 169 1.52 -10.32 -5.98
N SER A 170 0.54 -9.91 -6.79
CA SER A 170 0.76 -8.96 -7.90
C SER A 170 -0.28 -7.85 -7.83
N PHE A 171 0.18 -6.61 -7.89
CA PHE A 171 -0.61 -5.42 -7.62
C PHE A 171 -0.34 -4.30 -8.63
N GLN A 172 -1.23 -4.21 -9.62
CA GLN A 172 -1.24 -3.14 -10.61
C GLN A 172 -2.06 -1.91 -10.18
N GLY A 173 -2.59 -1.90 -8.94
CA GLY A 173 -3.42 -0.83 -8.40
C GLY A 173 -2.63 0.41 -7.96
N ASN A 174 -3.27 1.22 -7.12
CA ASN A 174 -2.70 2.42 -6.51
C ASN A 174 -2.20 2.14 -5.09
N ASN A 175 -3.10 1.75 -4.19
CA ASN A 175 -2.79 1.63 -2.77
C ASN A 175 -3.34 0.33 -2.16
N VAL A 176 -2.59 -0.19 -1.19
CA VAL A 176 -3.04 -1.22 -0.27
C VAL A 176 -3.07 -0.61 1.13
N TYR A 177 -4.25 -0.64 1.78
CA TYR A 177 -4.50 -0.11 3.10
C TYR A 177 -4.76 -1.26 4.07
N GLY A 178 -3.75 -1.64 4.86
CA GLY A 178 -3.74 -2.82 5.73
C GLY A 178 -3.23 -2.52 7.14
N ASP A 179 -3.59 -1.36 7.69
CA ASP A 179 -3.23 -0.98 9.06
C ASP A 179 -3.76 -2.00 10.09
N GLY A 180 -2.86 -2.52 10.92
CA GLY A 180 -3.16 -3.57 11.91
C GLY A 180 -3.39 -4.96 11.30
N SER A 181 -2.94 -5.19 10.06
CA SER A 181 -3.11 -6.47 9.37
C SER A 181 -1.78 -7.11 8.98
N SER A 182 -1.86 -8.38 8.60
CA SER A 182 -0.74 -9.23 8.21
C SER A 182 -0.91 -9.79 6.80
N VAL A 183 0.17 -9.77 6.02
CA VAL A 183 0.27 -10.38 4.69
C VAL A 183 1.33 -11.47 4.69
N PHE A 184 1.02 -12.61 4.09
CA PHE A 184 1.89 -13.78 3.94
C PHE A 184 2.02 -14.17 2.47
N ILE A 185 3.24 -14.09 1.95
CA ILE A 185 3.61 -14.40 0.56
C ILE A 185 4.71 -15.46 0.60
N ARG A 186 4.61 -16.52 -0.19
CA ARG A 186 5.61 -17.60 -0.17
C ARG A 186 6.65 -17.54 -1.30
N ASP A 187 6.27 -16.98 -2.43
CA ASP A 187 7.11 -16.86 -3.61
C ASP A 187 7.89 -15.53 -3.57
N PRO A 188 8.93 -15.38 -4.40
CA PRO A 188 9.67 -14.13 -4.50
C PRO A 188 8.77 -12.94 -4.84
N LEU A 189 9.17 -11.77 -4.35
CA LEU A 189 8.50 -10.51 -4.65
C LEU A 189 9.44 -9.61 -5.47
N GLU A 190 9.01 -9.24 -6.68
CA GLU A 190 9.81 -8.46 -7.62
C GLU A 190 9.19 -7.08 -7.89
N THR A 191 10.00 -6.18 -8.47
CA THR A 191 9.52 -4.84 -8.86
C THR A 191 8.31 -4.89 -9.80
N SER A 192 8.26 -5.87 -10.71
CA SER A 192 7.16 -6.05 -11.66
C SER A 192 5.84 -6.48 -11.02
N ASP A 193 5.89 -6.99 -9.80
CA ASP A 193 4.69 -7.32 -9.04
C ASP A 193 3.98 -6.08 -8.54
N PHE A 194 4.60 -4.90 -8.63
CA PHE A 194 3.98 -3.63 -8.27
C PHE A 194 3.82 -2.72 -9.49
N ASN A 195 2.84 -1.83 -9.42
CA ASN A 195 2.62 -0.76 -10.40
C ASN A 195 3.70 0.36 -10.34
N GLY A 196 4.96 0.04 -10.08
CA GLY A 196 6.10 0.98 -10.10
C GLY A 196 6.07 2.12 -9.08
N GLY A 197 4.95 2.40 -8.41
CA GLY A 197 4.79 3.42 -7.38
C GLY A 197 3.63 3.12 -6.43
N ALA A 198 3.12 1.88 -6.45
CA ALA A 198 2.09 1.45 -5.53
C ALA A 198 2.59 1.50 -4.09
N PHE A 199 1.75 1.96 -3.16
CA PHE A 199 2.08 1.95 -1.74
C PHE A 199 1.39 0.78 -1.04
N THR A 200 2.17 -0.06 -0.35
CA THR A 200 1.66 -1.19 0.43
C THR A 200 1.73 -0.89 1.93
N GLY A 201 0.67 -0.27 2.45
CA GLY A 201 0.56 0.10 3.85
C GLY A 201 0.02 -1.03 4.72
N VAL A 202 0.80 -2.09 4.92
CA VAL A 202 0.43 -3.24 5.77
C VAL A 202 1.32 -3.25 7.01
N THR A 203 0.76 -3.55 8.19
CA THR A 203 1.52 -3.54 9.45
C THR A 203 2.57 -4.66 9.50
N ASN A 204 2.18 -5.91 9.25
CA ASN A 204 3.11 -7.03 9.24
C ASN A 204 3.19 -7.69 7.87
N ILE A 205 4.40 -7.91 7.35
CA ILE A 205 4.62 -8.50 6.04
C ILE A 205 5.58 -9.67 6.19
N TYR A 206 5.19 -10.85 5.74
CA TYR A 206 6.00 -12.06 5.78
C TYR A 206 6.18 -12.59 4.36
N ILE A 207 7.43 -12.69 3.92
CA ILE A 207 7.81 -13.16 2.59
C ILE A 207 8.76 -14.35 2.76
N ASP A 208 8.33 -15.55 2.39
CA ASP A 208 9.07 -16.81 2.55
C ASP A 208 10.08 -17.08 1.42
N ASP A 209 10.57 -16.01 0.79
CA ASP A 209 11.57 -16.04 -0.27
C ASP A 209 12.24 -14.65 -0.38
N ALA A 210 13.04 -14.43 -1.41
CA ALA A 210 13.74 -13.18 -1.67
C ALA A 210 12.81 -12.05 -2.14
N VAL A 211 13.24 -10.82 -1.88
CA VAL A 211 12.57 -9.59 -2.32
C VAL A 211 13.53 -8.78 -3.17
N THR A 212 13.18 -8.53 -4.44
CA THR A 212 14.00 -7.76 -5.38
C THR A 212 13.25 -6.54 -5.92
N LEU A 213 13.49 -5.40 -5.28
CA LEU A 213 12.97 -4.11 -5.70
C LEU A 213 14.12 -3.26 -6.27
N ASP A 214 14.32 -3.33 -7.59
CA ASP A 214 15.33 -2.58 -8.37
C ASP A 214 14.65 -1.78 -9.50
N GLY A 215 14.02 -0.67 -9.12
CA GLY A 215 13.20 0.17 -9.97
C GLY A 215 11.94 0.65 -9.27
N GLY A 216 11.25 1.63 -9.85
CA GLY A 216 10.02 2.21 -9.27
C GLY A 216 10.24 2.94 -7.94
N SER A 217 9.17 3.13 -7.17
CA SER A 217 9.16 3.71 -5.83
C SER A 217 8.09 3.04 -4.95
N ALA A 218 7.72 1.79 -5.27
CA ALA A 218 6.72 1.07 -4.50
C ALA A 218 7.21 0.83 -3.06
N GLY A 219 6.44 1.29 -2.09
CA GLY A 219 6.78 1.23 -0.66
C GLY A 219 6.18 0.00 0.02
N LEU A 220 6.81 -0.41 1.12
CA LEU A 220 6.36 -1.52 1.97
C LEU A 220 6.22 -1.04 3.41
N GLY A 221 5.26 -1.64 4.12
CA GLY A 221 4.98 -1.34 5.52
C GLY A 221 4.01 -0.17 5.69
N SER A 222 3.23 -0.22 6.77
CA SER A 222 2.33 0.87 7.15
C SER A 222 3.10 2.01 7.81
N ALA A 223 2.91 3.24 7.30
CA ALA A 223 3.47 4.44 7.90
C ALA A 223 2.74 4.86 9.19
N SER A 224 1.43 4.57 9.28
CA SER A 224 0.56 4.92 10.41
C SER A 224 0.61 3.90 11.54
N LYS A 225 0.83 2.62 11.21
CA LYS A 225 1.02 1.52 12.17
C LYS A 225 2.20 0.63 11.72
N PRO A 226 3.44 1.11 11.81
CA PRO A 226 4.62 0.30 11.49
C PRO A 226 4.64 -0.96 12.35
N GLY A 227 4.84 -2.11 11.72
CA GLY A 227 5.05 -3.39 12.39
C GLY A 227 6.36 -4.01 11.92
N GLU A 228 6.33 -5.28 11.55
CA GLU A 228 7.52 -6.02 11.13
C GLU A 228 7.43 -6.49 9.67
N ILE A 229 8.58 -6.48 8.99
CA ILE A 229 8.74 -7.02 7.64
C ILE A 229 9.78 -8.14 7.70
N HIS A 230 9.35 -9.37 7.46
CA HIS A 230 10.18 -10.57 7.48
C HIS A 230 10.43 -11.08 6.05
N VAL A 231 11.70 -11.27 5.71
CA VAL A 231 12.15 -11.78 4.42
C VAL A 231 13.03 -13.00 4.66
N ASN A 232 12.53 -14.19 4.32
CA ASN A 232 13.25 -15.46 4.45
C ASN A 232 14.19 -15.73 3.26
N GLY A 233 14.91 -14.70 2.84
CA GLY A 233 15.81 -14.72 1.69
C GLY A 233 16.62 -13.43 1.64
N ASP A 234 17.13 -13.11 0.45
CA ASP A 234 17.85 -11.86 0.22
C ASP A 234 16.85 -10.70 0.05
N LEU A 235 17.24 -9.51 0.51
CA LEU A 235 16.51 -8.27 0.29
C LEU A 235 17.33 -7.33 -0.58
N GLU A 236 16.77 -6.90 -1.71
CA GLU A 236 17.38 -5.91 -2.59
C GLU A 236 16.46 -4.69 -2.75
N LEU A 237 16.94 -3.55 -2.25
CA LEU A 237 16.32 -2.23 -2.37
C LEU A 237 17.29 -1.29 -3.09
N TRP A 238 17.47 -1.53 -4.39
CA TRP A 238 18.56 -0.94 -5.15
C TRP A 238 18.14 0.36 -5.85
N GLY A 239 17.53 0.28 -7.03
CA GLY A 239 17.04 1.44 -7.76
C GLY A 239 15.70 1.95 -7.22
N GLY A 240 15.61 3.24 -6.90
CA GLY A 240 14.36 3.99 -6.70
C GLY A 240 13.97 4.35 -5.26
N SER A 241 13.29 5.50 -5.12
CA SER A 241 13.09 6.23 -3.86
C SER A 241 11.86 5.73 -3.08
N ARG A 242 11.88 4.47 -2.63
CA ARG A 242 10.78 3.86 -1.88
C ARG A 242 10.92 4.09 -0.38
N HIS A 243 9.80 4.08 0.34
CA HIS A 243 9.79 4.07 1.80
C HIS A 243 9.55 2.66 2.33
N ILE A 244 10.30 2.30 3.37
CA ILE A 244 10.15 1.06 4.12
C ILE A 244 9.82 1.41 5.57
N TYR A 245 8.60 1.07 5.98
CA TYR A 245 8.10 1.34 7.33
C TYR A 245 8.05 0.07 8.17
N GLY A 246 8.51 0.17 9.41
CA GLY A 246 8.60 -0.96 10.33
C GLY A 246 10.01 -1.52 10.42
N ASP A 247 10.21 -2.41 11.39
CA ASP A 247 11.45 -3.13 11.57
C ASP A 247 11.55 -4.27 10.55
N VAL A 248 12.72 -4.45 9.95
CA VAL A 248 12.95 -5.36 8.83
C VAL A 248 13.90 -6.47 9.26
N HIS A 249 13.50 -7.71 9.00
CA HIS A 249 14.23 -8.91 9.35
C HIS A 249 14.57 -9.69 8.08
N VAL A 250 15.86 -9.85 7.79
CA VAL A 250 16.37 -10.45 6.55
C VAL A 250 17.20 -11.68 6.90
N ASN A 251 16.79 -12.87 6.45
CA ASN A 251 17.51 -14.11 6.72
C ASN A 251 18.71 -14.34 5.76
N GLY A 252 18.77 -13.60 4.65
CA GLY A 252 19.88 -13.61 3.69
C GLY A 252 20.69 -12.31 3.69
N ASP A 253 21.18 -11.94 2.51
CA ASP A 253 21.95 -10.73 2.28
C ASP A 253 21.06 -9.50 2.04
N PHE A 254 21.55 -8.31 2.37
CA PHE A 254 20.82 -7.05 2.16
C PHE A 254 21.59 -6.08 1.24
N ARG A 255 20.96 -5.67 0.14
CA ARG A 255 21.50 -4.66 -0.79
C ARG A 255 20.64 -3.41 -0.73
N LEU A 256 21.23 -2.28 -0.37
CA LEU A 256 20.52 -1.02 -0.13
C LEU A 256 21.17 0.15 -0.86
N LYS A 257 20.40 0.89 -1.66
CA LYS A 257 20.90 2.07 -2.35
C LYS A 257 19.98 3.30 -2.27
N ASP A 258 18.81 3.33 -2.88
CA ASP A 258 18.02 4.59 -2.99
C ASP A 258 16.84 4.69 -2.00
N ALA A 259 16.61 3.67 -1.17
CA ALA A 259 15.44 3.60 -0.30
C ALA A 259 15.56 4.44 0.98
N HIS A 260 14.40 4.79 1.54
CA HIS A 260 14.23 5.45 2.84
C HIS A 260 13.80 4.42 3.88
N ILE A 261 14.67 4.13 4.84
CA ILE A 261 14.42 3.16 5.91
C ILE A 261 13.96 3.91 7.17
N HIS A 262 12.76 3.58 7.66
CA HIS A 262 12.20 4.25 8.84
C HIS A 262 12.36 3.44 10.14
N GLY A 263 12.41 2.11 10.08
CA GLY A 263 12.69 1.24 11.23
C GLY A 263 14.13 0.74 11.29
N ASN A 264 14.40 -0.22 12.16
CA ASN A 264 15.66 -0.95 12.19
C ASN A 264 15.67 -2.07 11.14
N VAL A 265 16.87 -2.49 10.74
CA VAL A 265 17.05 -3.64 9.85
C VAL A 265 17.99 -4.64 10.51
N TYR A 266 17.61 -5.91 10.53
CA TYR A 266 18.34 -7.01 11.11
C TYR A 266 18.68 -8.02 10.02
N VAL A 267 19.96 -8.12 9.65
CA VAL A 267 20.43 -8.90 8.50
C VAL A 267 21.29 -10.07 8.97
N ASN A 268 20.84 -11.29 8.69
CA ASN A 268 21.59 -12.51 8.96
C ASN A 268 22.56 -12.87 7.80
N GLY A 269 23.24 -11.86 7.27
CA GLY A 269 24.06 -12.00 6.06
C GLY A 269 24.96 -10.79 5.82
N ASP A 270 25.46 -10.70 4.59
CA ASP A 270 26.25 -9.58 4.11
C ASP A 270 25.36 -8.35 3.82
N VAL A 271 25.94 -7.16 3.95
CA VAL A 271 25.28 -5.89 3.58
C VAL A 271 26.09 -5.20 2.49
N GLU A 272 25.44 -4.86 1.38
CA GLU A 272 25.99 -4.01 0.33
C GLU A 272 25.25 -2.67 0.26
N LEU A 273 26.01 -1.58 0.37
CA LEU A 273 25.51 -0.23 0.21
C LEU A 273 25.81 0.31 -1.19
N GLY A 274 24.84 0.95 -1.82
CA GLY A 274 24.99 1.85 -2.95
C GLY A 274 24.82 3.32 -2.54
N TRP A 275 24.93 4.27 -3.47
CA TRP A 275 24.76 5.68 -3.14
C TRP A 275 23.31 6.09 -2.88
N THR A 276 23.17 6.89 -1.81
CA THR A 276 22.03 7.70 -1.35
C THR A 276 20.87 7.03 -0.58
N PRO A 277 21.09 6.03 0.29
CA PRO A 277 20.03 5.59 1.17
C PRO A 277 19.84 6.64 2.26
N SER A 278 18.61 6.77 2.75
CA SER A 278 18.34 7.59 3.92
C SER A 278 17.69 6.77 5.02
N PHE A 279 17.80 7.30 6.23
CA PHE A 279 17.42 6.63 7.45
C PHE A 279 16.60 7.59 8.29
N GLY A 280 15.63 7.05 9.02
CA GLY A 280 15.07 7.72 10.19
C GLY A 280 16.17 8.07 11.19
N GLU A 281 15.83 8.96 12.11
CA GLU A 281 16.78 9.47 13.12
C GLU A 281 17.49 8.32 13.85
N ASP A 282 16.69 7.37 14.34
CA ASP A 282 17.13 6.24 15.14
C ASP A 282 17.32 4.93 14.38
N SER A 283 16.98 4.90 13.09
CA SER A 283 17.11 3.69 12.26
C SER A 283 18.56 3.22 12.17
N ARG A 284 18.79 1.93 12.44
CA ARG A 284 20.09 1.24 12.33
C ARG A 284 19.96 -0.03 11.48
N ILE A 285 21.08 -0.46 10.91
CA ILE A 285 21.21 -1.77 10.27
C ILE A 285 22.18 -2.62 11.09
N TYR A 286 21.67 -3.68 11.69
CA TYR A 286 22.44 -4.71 12.39
C TYR A 286 22.72 -5.85 11.42
N TYR A 287 23.97 -6.31 11.33
CA TYR A 287 24.34 -7.37 10.38
C TYR A 287 25.41 -8.31 10.93
N THR A 288 25.37 -9.59 10.51
CA THR A 288 26.32 -10.61 10.97
C THR A 288 27.49 -10.83 10.01
N GLY A 289 27.28 -10.60 8.71
CA GLY A 289 28.26 -10.82 7.65
C GLY A 289 29.28 -9.69 7.46
N THR A 290 29.58 -9.38 6.21
CA THR A 290 30.51 -8.36 5.76
C THR A 290 29.78 -7.11 5.26
N LEU A 291 30.42 -5.95 5.37
CA LEU A 291 29.90 -4.69 4.84
C LEU A 291 30.71 -4.30 3.60
N LYS A 292 30.02 -4.14 2.47
CA LYS A 292 30.55 -3.58 1.24
C LYS A 292 29.95 -2.20 1.00
N ASN A 293 30.79 -1.20 0.75
CA ASN A 293 30.35 0.16 0.42
C ASN A 293 31.31 0.82 -0.59
N PRO A 294 30.87 1.89 -1.29
CA PRO A 294 31.73 2.70 -2.14
C PRO A 294 32.88 3.35 -1.36
N SER A 295 33.97 3.70 -2.03
CA SER A 295 35.04 4.51 -1.42
C SER A 295 34.51 5.90 -1.01
N ASP A 296 35.03 6.43 0.10
CA ASP A 296 34.68 7.76 0.64
C ASP A 296 33.19 7.93 0.96
N TYR A 297 32.54 6.84 1.38
CA TYR A 297 31.12 6.85 1.74
C TYR A 297 30.81 7.72 2.96
N HIS A 298 29.60 8.30 3.00
CA HIS A 298 29.25 9.30 4.00
C HIS A 298 29.18 8.68 5.41
N SER A 299 29.92 9.26 6.37
CA SER A 299 30.05 8.70 7.73
C SER A 299 28.71 8.53 8.44
N TYR A 300 27.80 9.50 8.30
CA TYR A 300 26.42 9.42 8.81
C TYR A 300 25.70 8.11 8.46
N ILE A 301 25.94 7.53 7.27
CA ILE A 301 25.35 6.25 6.88
C ILE A 301 26.14 5.10 7.51
N LEU A 302 27.46 5.14 7.46
CA LEU A 302 28.32 4.10 8.04
C LEU A 302 28.12 3.95 9.55
N ASP A 303 27.89 5.04 10.27
CA ASP A 303 27.63 5.07 11.70
C ASP A 303 26.32 4.34 12.08
N ARG A 304 25.44 4.07 11.10
CA ARG A 304 24.21 3.28 11.29
C ARG A 304 24.39 1.80 11.05
N MET A 305 25.53 1.38 10.50
CA MET A 305 25.84 -0.03 10.23
C MET A 305 26.52 -0.63 11.45
N ILE A 306 25.80 -1.48 12.18
CA ILE A 306 26.25 -2.10 13.42
C ILE A 306 26.52 -3.58 13.16
N LYS A 307 27.79 -3.97 13.23
CA LYS A 307 28.15 -5.38 13.10
C LYS A 307 27.89 -6.10 14.41
N GLU A 308 27.13 -7.18 14.35
CA GLU A 308 26.81 -8.05 15.48
C GLU A 308 27.27 -9.49 15.25
N THR A 309 27.39 -10.27 16.31
CA THR A 309 27.65 -11.72 16.18
C THR A 309 26.38 -12.53 15.86
N SER A 310 25.22 -11.93 16.12
CA SER A 310 23.90 -12.50 15.89
C SER A 310 22.88 -11.38 15.86
N VAL A 311 21.83 -11.53 15.07
CA VAL A 311 20.64 -10.67 15.09
C VAL A 311 19.43 -11.49 15.55
N PRO A 312 18.31 -10.86 15.97
CA PRO A 312 17.08 -11.58 16.26
C PRO A 312 16.69 -12.53 15.12
N SER A 313 16.36 -13.77 15.46
CA SER A 313 15.97 -14.78 14.48
C SER A 313 14.65 -14.40 13.81
N VAL A 314 14.55 -14.68 12.52
CA VAL A 314 13.32 -14.52 11.73
C VAL A 314 12.50 -15.81 11.89
N ASP A 315 11.51 -15.81 12.76
CA ASP A 315 10.58 -16.94 12.85
C ASP A 315 9.40 -16.68 11.93
N MET A 316 9.48 -17.23 10.72
CA MET A 316 8.36 -17.23 9.78
C MET A 316 7.22 -18.07 10.36
N PRO A 317 6.00 -17.52 10.51
CA PRO A 317 4.86 -18.29 10.99
C PRO A 317 4.60 -19.47 10.06
N ASP A 318 4.44 -20.67 10.63
CA ASP A 318 4.06 -21.87 9.86
C ASP A 318 2.60 -21.76 9.42
N MET A 319 2.39 -21.06 8.31
CA MET A 319 1.05 -20.83 7.76
C MET A 319 0.65 -21.99 6.87
N PHE A 320 -0.21 -22.87 7.36
CA PHE A 320 -0.87 -23.87 6.50
C PHE A 320 -2.06 -23.25 5.75
N PHE A 321 -2.30 -23.68 4.51
CA PHE A 321 -3.56 -23.34 3.83
C PHE A 321 -4.67 -24.19 4.45
N PRO A 322 -5.73 -23.56 5.00
CA PRO A 322 -6.77 -24.32 5.66
C PRO A 322 -7.52 -25.16 4.62
N ASN A 323 -7.86 -26.39 4.97
CA ASN A 323 -8.58 -27.30 4.08
C ASN A 323 -10.04 -26.86 3.90
N PRO A 324 -10.63 -27.02 2.71
CA PRO A 324 -12.04 -26.71 2.52
C PRO A 324 -12.94 -27.65 3.34
N LYS A 325 -14.14 -27.19 3.65
CA LYS A 325 -15.20 -28.06 4.19
C LYS A 325 -15.69 -29.03 3.10
N ALA A 326 -16.48 -30.03 3.50
CA ALA A 326 -17.14 -30.92 2.55
C ALA A 326 -18.16 -30.17 1.67
N ASP A 327 -18.43 -30.66 0.46
CA ASP A 327 -19.41 -30.05 -0.47
C ASP A 327 -20.78 -29.85 0.18
N GLU A 328 -21.21 -30.84 0.95
CA GLU A 328 -22.49 -30.86 1.65
C GLU A 328 -22.60 -29.73 2.68
N TRP A 329 -21.50 -29.40 3.37
CA TRP A 329 -21.48 -28.32 4.35
C TRP A 329 -21.82 -26.97 3.68
N TYR A 330 -21.23 -26.68 2.51
CA TYR A 330 -21.53 -25.45 1.79
C TYR A 330 -22.99 -25.36 1.37
N ALA A 331 -23.57 -26.47 0.89
CA ALA A 331 -24.99 -26.53 0.54
C ALA A 331 -25.90 -26.30 1.76
N GLU A 332 -25.58 -26.90 2.91
CA GLU A 332 -26.31 -26.72 4.17
C GLU A 332 -26.23 -25.27 4.70
N HIS A 333 -25.10 -24.59 4.45
CA HIS A 333 -24.85 -23.22 4.88
C HIS A 333 -25.20 -22.17 3.81
N ARG A 334 -26.06 -22.57 2.84
CA ARG A 334 -26.66 -21.72 1.80
C ARG A 334 -25.68 -21.13 0.79
N TYR A 335 -24.48 -21.68 0.67
CA TYR A 335 -23.61 -21.34 -0.44
C TYR A 335 -24.22 -21.88 -1.74
N ASN A 336 -24.17 -21.07 -2.79
CA ASN A 336 -24.74 -21.40 -4.09
C ASN A 336 -23.91 -20.74 -5.21
N GLN A 337 -24.41 -20.70 -6.44
CA GLN A 337 -23.71 -20.08 -7.58
C GLN A 337 -24.40 -18.79 -8.07
N ASN A 338 -25.38 -18.29 -7.32
CA ASN A 338 -26.14 -17.11 -7.70
C ASN A 338 -25.40 -15.84 -7.27
N VAL A 339 -24.83 -15.15 -8.24
CA VAL A 339 -24.21 -13.83 -8.04
C VAL A 339 -25.31 -12.82 -7.76
N GLN A 340 -25.20 -12.10 -6.64
CA GLN A 340 -26.15 -11.07 -6.22
C GLN A 340 -25.39 -9.91 -5.57
N PRO A 341 -25.93 -8.68 -5.60
CA PRO A 341 -25.19 -7.49 -5.19
C PRO A 341 -24.84 -7.45 -3.70
N GLU A 342 -25.56 -8.16 -2.84
CA GLU A 342 -25.37 -8.07 -1.39
C GLU A 342 -25.47 -9.45 -0.73
N ASN A 343 -24.70 -9.67 0.33
CA ASN A 343 -24.81 -10.83 1.23
C ASN A 343 -24.70 -12.18 0.49
N MET A 344 -23.89 -12.25 -0.57
CA MET A 344 -23.76 -13.46 -1.37
C MET A 344 -22.82 -14.46 -0.74
N LYS A 345 -23.22 -15.74 -0.74
CA LYS A 345 -22.36 -16.87 -0.37
C LYS A 345 -22.19 -17.75 -1.60
N LEU A 346 -21.01 -17.73 -2.20
CA LEU A 346 -20.72 -18.43 -3.44
C LEU A 346 -19.83 -19.65 -3.21
N TYR A 347 -20.19 -20.77 -3.83
CA TYR A 347 -19.39 -21.99 -3.85
C TYR A 347 -19.37 -22.67 -5.22
N GLY A 348 -18.19 -23.03 -5.72
CA GLY A 348 -18.04 -23.63 -7.05
C GLY A 348 -16.64 -24.16 -7.35
N SER A 349 -16.48 -24.74 -8.54
CA SER A 349 -15.17 -25.19 -9.04
C SER A 349 -14.28 -24.03 -9.43
N ASP A 350 -14.80 -23.13 -10.27
CA ASP A 350 -14.21 -21.83 -10.58
C ASP A 350 -15.34 -20.80 -10.43
N ILE A 351 -15.03 -19.62 -9.92
CA ILE A 351 -16.02 -18.56 -9.71
C ILE A 351 -15.62 -17.35 -10.55
N THR A 352 -16.59 -16.84 -11.32
CA THR A 352 -16.44 -15.58 -12.03
C THR A 352 -17.54 -14.61 -11.64
N ILE A 353 -17.17 -13.42 -11.18
CA ILE A 353 -18.07 -12.32 -10.84
C ILE A 353 -17.77 -11.17 -11.80
N LYS A 354 -18.82 -10.58 -12.36
CA LYS A 354 -18.73 -9.43 -13.26
C LYS A 354 -19.95 -8.55 -13.09
N SER A 355 -19.81 -7.27 -13.41
CA SER A 355 -20.95 -6.36 -13.47
C SER A 355 -21.98 -6.82 -14.50
N TYR A 356 -23.26 -6.55 -14.25
CA TYR A 356 -24.36 -6.97 -15.12
C TYR A 356 -25.55 -6.01 -15.04
N ASN A 357 -26.43 -6.05 -16.04
CA ASN A 357 -27.72 -5.36 -15.98
C ASN A 357 -28.73 -6.30 -15.31
N ASP A 358 -29.28 -5.88 -14.18
CA ASP A 358 -30.31 -6.62 -13.47
C ASP A 358 -31.69 -6.11 -13.88
N ASN A 359 -32.49 -6.97 -14.51
CA ASN A 359 -33.83 -6.60 -14.98
C ASN A 359 -34.86 -6.56 -13.85
N GLU A 360 -34.65 -7.31 -12.77
CA GLU A 360 -35.55 -7.34 -11.62
C GLU A 360 -35.36 -6.08 -10.76
N LEU A 361 -34.11 -5.64 -10.62
CA LEU A 361 -33.77 -4.38 -9.96
C LEU A 361 -33.86 -3.15 -10.88
N GLY A 362 -33.93 -3.37 -12.20
CA GLY A 362 -33.98 -2.32 -13.21
C GLY A 362 -32.74 -1.41 -13.23
N ARG A 363 -31.56 -1.93 -12.85
CA ARG A 363 -30.32 -1.15 -12.73
C ARG A 363 -29.09 -1.95 -13.17
N TYR A 364 -28.03 -1.21 -13.53
CA TYR A 364 -26.70 -1.79 -13.67
C TYR A 364 -26.12 -2.08 -12.29
N VAL A 365 -25.57 -3.27 -12.10
CA VAL A 365 -24.96 -3.75 -10.87
C VAL A 365 -23.46 -3.90 -11.11
N ASP A 366 -22.68 -3.07 -10.42
CA ASP A 366 -21.22 -3.09 -10.40
C ASP A 366 -20.65 -3.02 -8.99
N THR A 367 -21.51 -3.07 -7.98
CA THR A 367 -21.12 -3.06 -6.58
C THR A 367 -21.61 -4.33 -5.93
N PHE A 368 -20.69 -5.04 -5.28
CA PHE A 368 -20.94 -6.29 -4.56
C PHE A 368 -20.48 -6.12 -3.13
N THR A 369 -21.35 -6.31 -2.15
CA THR A 369 -21.02 -6.11 -0.74
C THR A 369 -21.34 -7.31 0.12
N ASN A 370 -20.58 -7.45 1.21
CA ASN A 370 -20.72 -8.53 2.18
C ASN A 370 -20.71 -9.93 1.53
N ALA A 371 -19.74 -10.17 0.65
CA ALA A 371 -19.63 -11.43 -0.07
C ALA A 371 -18.73 -12.42 0.68
N VAL A 372 -19.08 -13.70 0.62
CA VAL A 372 -18.19 -14.81 0.97
C VAL A 372 -18.08 -15.72 -0.24
N VAL A 373 -16.89 -15.81 -0.83
CA VAL A 373 -16.67 -16.52 -2.09
C VAL A 373 -15.67 -17.64 -1.87
N VAL A 374 -16.09 -18.86 -2.16
CA VAL A 374 -15.31 -20.08 -1.98
C VAL A 374 -15.18 -20.82 -3.30
N SER A 375 -13.98 -20.94 -3.83
CA SER A 375 -13.71 -21.66 -5.08
C SER A 375 -12.77 -22.82 -4.87
N ARG A 376 -13.07 -23.99 -5.45
CA ARG A 376 -12.11 -25.11 -5.45
C ARG A 376 -10.92 -24.90 -6.39
N GLY A 377 -11.02 -23.94 -7.29
CA GLY A 377 -10.01 -23.51 -8.25
C GLY A 377 -9.87 -22.00 -8.17
N ASP A 378 -10.07 -21.30 -9.28
CA ASP A 378 -9.81 -19.86 -9.37
C ASP A 378 -11.04 -19.02 -9.00
N ILE A 379 -10.78 -17.81 -8.51
CA ILE A 379 -11.77 -16.74 -8.38
C ILE A 379 -11.36 -15.60 -9.31
N SER A 380 -12.28 -15.16 -10.15
CA SER A 380 -12.08 -14.07 -11.11
C SER A 380 -13.16 -13.01 -10.95
N ILE A 381 -12.79 -11.82 -10.50
CA ILE A 381 -13.70 -10.68 -10.35
C ILE A 381 -13.32 -9.64 -11.39
N ASN A 382 -14.13 -9.50 -12.44
CA ASN A 382 -13.73 -8.79 -13.66
C ASN A 382 -14.77 -7.77 -14.12
N SER A 383 -14.51 -6.49 -13.85
CA SER A 383 -15.14 -5.33 -14.49
C SER A 383 -14.49 -4.04 -13.96
N GLY A 384 -13.88 -3.21 -14.82
CA GLY A 384 -12.99 -2.12 -14.37
C GLY A 384 -13.60 -1.08 -13.40
N GLY A 385 -14.92 -0.89 -13.41
CA GLY A 385 -15.61 0.02 -12.47
C GLY A 385 -16.20 -0.67 -11.23
N LEU A 386 -15.90 -1.95 -11.03
CA LEU A 386 -16.53 -2.77 -10.00
C LEU A 386 -15.94 -2.53 -8.63
N SER A 387 -16.81 -2.30 -7.65
CA SER A 387 -16.44 -2.25 -6.23
C SER A 387 -16.87 -3.55 -5.54
N PHE A 388 -15.98 -4.15 -4.75
CA PHE A 388 -16.21 -5.43 -4.11
C PHE A 388 -15.86 -5.39 -2.63
N SER A 389 -16.75 -5.86 -1.76
CA SER A 389 -16.40 -6.17 -0.37
C SER A 389 -16.73 -7.60 0.02
N GLY A 390 -15.76 -8.30 0.60
CA GLY A 390 -15.95 -9.71 0.97
C GLY A 390 -14.70 -10.48 1.36
N PHE A 391 -14.93 -11.72 1.79
CA PHE A 391 -13.91 -12.73 2.03
C PHE A 391 -13.78 -13.67 0.82
N LEU A 392 -12.55 -13.85 0.32
CA LEU A 392 -12.25 -14.68 -0.84
C LEU A 392 -11.36 -15.86 -0.45
N TYR A 393 -11.81 -17.08 -0.74
CA TYR A 393 -11.11 -18.32 -0.39
C TYR A 393 -10.98 -19.26 -1.59
N ALA A 394 -9.73 -19.46 -2.03
CA ALA A 394 -9.33 -20.30 -3.17
C ALA A 394 -8.18 -21.25 -2.75
N PRO A 395 -8.44 -22.32 -1.98
CA PRO A 395 -7.40 -23.19 -1.42
C PRO A 395 -6.57 -23.96 -2.44
N ASN A 396 -6.99 -24.01 -3.71
CA ASN A 396 -6.22 -24.69 -4.77
C ASN A 396 -6.06 -23.84 -6.04
N GLY A 397 -6.27 -22.53 -5.96
CA GLY A 397 -6.18 -21.64 -7.11
C GLY A 397 -5.78 -20.23 -6.69
N LYS A 398 -5.95 -19.30 -7.61
CA LYS A 398 -5.65 -17.88 -7.41
C LYS A 398 -6.91 -17.03 -7.37
N VAL A 399 -6.76 -15.83 -6.84
CA VAL A 399 -7.76 -14.77 -6.94
C VAL A 399 -7.24 -13.71 -7.91
N THR A 400 -8.00 -13.43 -8.96
CA THR A 400 -7.75 -12.32 -9.89
C THR A 400 -8.82 -11.26 -9.70
N PHE A 401 -8.39 -10.03 -9.43
CA PHE A 401 -9.27 -8.87 -9.27
C PHE A 401 -8.97 -7.82 -10.35
N ASN A 402 -10.03 -7.39 -11.02
CA ASN A 402 -10.04 -6.30 -11.98
C ASN A 402 -11.27 -5.44 -11.70
N GLY A 403 -11.09 -4.38 -10.91
CA GLY A 403 -12.16 -3.49 -10.44
C GLY A 403 -11.61 -2.20 -9.84
N SER A 404 -12.50 -1.29 -9.43
CA SER A 404 -12.10 -0.01 -8.86
C SER A 404 -11.65 -0.11 -7.40
N SER A 405 -12.28 -0.98 -6.60
CA SER A 405 -11.92 -1.16 -5.20
C SER A 405 -12.24 -2.55 -4.67
N PHE A 406 -11.36 -3.07 -3.82
CA PHE A 406 -11.58 -4.30 -3.05
C PHE A 406 -11.44 -4.00 -1.56
N GLU A 407 -12.41 -4.42 -0.77
CA GLU A 407 -12.40 -4.30 0.69
C GLU A 407 -12.61 -5.69 1.28
N GLY A 408 -11.64 -6.25 1.99
CA GLY A 408 -11.76 -7.63 2.42
C GLY A 408 -10.48 -8.32 2.83
N SER A 409 -10.53 -9.64 2.82
CA SER A 409 -9.38 -10.53 3.05
C SER A 409 -9.39 -11.70 2.07
N VAL A 410 -8.19 -12.20 1.75
CA VAL A 410 -7.96 -13.18 0.69
C VAL A 410 -7.09 -14.32 1.20
N ILE A 411 -7.57 -15.55 1.02
CA ILE A 411 -6.78 -16.77 1.16
C ILE A 411 -6.79 -17.49 -0.18
N ALA A 412 -5.67 -17.51 -0.88
CA ALA A 412 -5.57 -18.09 -2.22
C ALA A 412 -4.21 -18.79 -2.39
N ARG A 413 -4.22 -20.10 -2.65
CA ARG A 413 -2.97 -20.88 -2.76
C ARG A 413 -1.99 -20.28 -3.75
N ASP A 414 -2.49 -19.96 -4.95
CA ASP A 414 -1.68 -19.43 -6.05
C ASP A 414 -1.69 -17.89 -6.09
N GLY A 415 -2.06 -17.26 -4.97
CA GLY A 415 -1.88 -15.84 -4.76
C GLY A 415 -3.05 -14.93 -5.13
N PHE A 416 -2.83 -13.63 -4.89
CA PHE A 416 -3.78 -12.56 -5.16
C PHE A 416 -3.22 -11.59 -6.21
N HIS A 417 -3.98 -11.40 -7.30
CA HIS A 417 -3.55 -10.70 -8.50
C HIS A 417 -4.51 -9.57 -8.83
N VAL A 418 -4.14 -8.33 -8.50
CA VAL A 418 -4.86 -7.12 -8.89
C VAL A 418 -4.32 -6.62 -10.21
N THR A 419 -5.13 -6.71 -11.25
CA THR A 419 -4.72 -6.44 -12.65
C THR A 419 -5.18 -5.09 -13.16
N SER A 420 -6.12 -4.44 -12.46
CA SER A 420 -6.62 -3.12 -12.80
C SER A 420 -5.72 -2.02 -12.24
N GLY A 421 -5.35 -1.09 -13.12
CA GLY A 421 -4.77 0.19 -12.71
C GLY A 421 -5.78 1.02 -11.93
N GLY A 422 -5.32 1.81 -10.96
CA GLY A 422 -6.19 2.71 -10.20
C GLY A 422 -6.93 2.06 -9.03
N THR A 423 -6.75 0.76 -8.79
CA THR A 423 -7.45 0.03 -7.73
C THR A 423 -6.91 0.34 -6.35
N ASP A 424 -7.81 0.56 -5.41
CA ASP A 424 -7.47 0.55 -3.98
C ASP A 424 -7.93 -0.77 -3.33
N VAL A 425 -7.06 -1.36 -2.51
CA VAL A 425 -7.33 -2.58 -1.75
C VAL A 425 -7.27 -2.24 -0.27
N THR A 426 -8.35 -2.50 0.47
CA THR A 426 -8.46 -2.17 1.88
C THR A 426 -8.72 -3.44 2.70
N PHE A 427 -7.95 -3.61 3.77
CA PHE A 427 -8.14 -4.72 4.68
C PHE A 427 -9.48 -4.61 5.40
N ARG A 428 -10.19 -5.74 5.42
CA ARG A 428 -11.22 -6.03 6.42
C ARG A 428 -11.08 -7.48 6.86
N SER A 429 -10.97 -7.66 8.16
CA SER A 429 -10.97 -8.97 8.80
C SER A 429 -12.16 -9.81 8.35
N ILE A 430 -11.95 -11.13 8.25
CA ILE A 430 -12.98 -12.13 7.96
C ILE A 430 -14.21 -11.99 8.88
N GLU A 431 -14.01 -11.53 10.11
CA GLU A 431 -15.07 -11.29 11.10
C GLU A 431 -16.09 -10.23 10.65
N ASN A 432 -15.75 -9.36 9.69
CA ASN A 432 -16.70 -8.42 9.10
C ASN A 432 -17.72 -9.09 8.17
N TYR A 433 -17.46 -10.33 7.74
CA TYR A 433 -18.28 -11.08 6.79
C TYR A 433 -18.85 -12.37 7.40
N ILE A 434 -18.19 -12.90 8.43
CA ILE A 434 -18.58 -14.13 9.11
C ILE A 434 -18.36 -13.96 10.62
N ASP A 435 -19.45 -13.78 11.36
CA ASP A 435 -19.42 -13.48 12.80
C ASP A 435 -18.92 -14.66 13.65
N ASP A 436 -19.29 -15.89 13.30
CA ASP A 436 -18.96 -17.10 14.06
C ASP A 436 -17.80 -17.86 13.37
N PRO A 437 -16.66 -18.06 14.04
CA PRO A 437 -15.56 -18.88 13.52
C PRO A 437 -15.96 -20.31 13.12
N VAL A 438 -17.04 -20.86 13.67
CA VAL A 438 -17.58 -22.18 13.26
C VAL A 438 -18.13 -22.15 11.82
N ASP A 439 -18.60 -20.98 11.39
CA ASP A 439 -19.14 -20.73 10.05
C ASP A 439 -18.07 -20.34 9.02
N TYR A 440 -16.79 -20.34 9.39
CA TYR A 440 -15.71 -20.17 8.43
C TYR A 440 -15.74 -21.27 7.38
N PRO A 441 -15.53 -20.93 6.08
CA PRO A 441 -15.70 -21.86 4.97
C PRO A 441 -14.58 -22.89 4.84
N PHE A 442 -13.80 -23.11 5.90
CA PHE A 442 -12.67 -24.01 5.92
C PHE A 442 -12.55 -24.70 7.29
N GLN A 443 -11.72 -25.72 7.36
CA GLN A 443 -11.44 -26.44 8.59
C GLN A 443 -10.47 -25.63 9.44
N ASN A 444 -10.83 -25.34 10.69
CA ASN A 444 -9.87 -24.78 11.65
C ASN A 444 -8.79 -25.84 11.87
N GLY A 445 -7.55 -25.57 11.46
CA GLY A 445 -6.47 -26.55 11.46
C GLY A 445 -5.94 -26.95 12.85
N GLY A 446 -6.73 -26.79 13.91
CA GLY A 446 -6.42 -27.30 15.26
C GLY A 446 -6.73 -28.79 15.44
N GLY A 447 -6.44 -29.62 14.44
CA GLY A 447 -6.65 -31.07 14.46
C GLY A 447 -5.32 -31.81 14.41
N ILE A 448 -4.67 -31.95 15.57
CA ILE A 448 -3.64 -32.97 15.77
C ILE A 448 -4.34 -34.34 15.64
N GLU A 449 -4.01 -35.12 14.62
CA GLU A 449 -4.05 -36.59 14.70
C GLU A 449 -2.70 -37.11 15.20
#